data_AF-U6CZG5-F1
#
_entry.id   AF-U6CZG5-F1
#
_cell.length_a   1.000
_cell.length_b   1.000
_cell.length_c   1.000
_cell.angle_alpha   90.00
_cell.angle_beta   90.00
_cell.angle_gamma   90.00
#
_symmetry.space_group_name_H-M   'P 1'
#
loop_
_entity.id
_entity.type
_entity.pdbx_description
1 polymer ?
#
loop_
_entity_poly.entity_id
_entity_poly.type
_entity_poly.pdbx_seq_one_letter_code
_entity_poly.pdbx_strand_id
1 'polypeptide(L)'
;NPTDQARKEARKRELKKNKKQRMMVRAAVLKMKDPKQIIRDMEKLDEMEFNPVQQPQLNEKVLKDKRKKLRETFERILRLYEKENPDIYKELRKLEVEYEQKRAQLSQYFDAVKNAQHVEVESIPLPDMPHAPSNILIQDIPLPGAQPPSILKKTSAY
;
A
#
# COMPACT_ATOMS: atom_id res chain seq x y z
N ASN A 1 54.32 -34.13 -12.66
CA ASN A 1 54.70 -33.57 -13.98
C ASN A 1 54.69 -32.04 -13.90
N PRO A 2 55.85 -31.37 -13.95
CA PRO A 2 55.96 -29.90 -13.86
C PRO A 2 55.12 -29.12 -14.89
N THR A 3 54.93 -29.67 -16.10
CA THR A 3 54.12 -29.05 -17.16
C THR A 3 52.64 -28.98 -16.81
N ASP A 4 52.11 -30.01 -16.13
CA ASP A 4 50.73 -30.01 -15.64
C ASP A 4 50.50 -28.96 -14.55
N GLN A 5 51.51 -28.71 -13.71
CA GLN A 5 51.44 -27.72 -12.65
C GLN A 5 51.40 -26.30 -13.22
N ALA A 6 52.25 -26.01 -14.21
CA ALA A 6 52.24 -24.72 -14.92
C ALA A 6 50.89 -24.45 -15.62
N ARG A 7 50.30 -25.44 -16.30
CA ARG A 7 48.96 -25.30 -16.93
C ARG A 7 47.86 -25.04 -15.91
N LYS A 8 47.86 -25.77 -14.79
CA LYS A 8 46.86 -25.58 -13.71
C LYS A 8 46.97 -24.18 -13.10
N GLU A 9 48.19 -23.67 -12.89
CA GLU A 9 48.41 -22.32 -12.40
C GLU A 9 47.95 -21.24 -13.38
N ALA A 10 48.25 -21.39 -14.68
CA ALA A 10 47.79 -20.49 -15.72
C ALA A 10 46.25 -20.43 -15.76
N ARG A 11 45.58 -21.58 -15.76
CA ARG A 11 44.11 -21.68 -15.70
C ARG A 11 43.55 -21.02 -14.44
N LYS A 12 44.17 -21.21 -13.28
CA LYS A 12 43.73 -20.58 -12.02
C LYS A 12 43.85 -19.06 -12.09
N ARG A 13 44.92 -18.52 -12.67
CA ARG A 13 45.10 -17.07 -12.89
C ARG A 13 44.03 -16.53 -13.85
N GLU A 14 43.75 -17.24 -14.93
CA GLU A 14 42.71 -16.87 -15.89
C GLU A 14 41.31 -16.88 -15.28
N LEU A 15 40.94 -17.94 -14.54
CA LEU A 15 39.66 -18.01 -13.83
C LEU A 15 39.48 -16.84 -12.83
N LYS A 16 40.56 -16.43 -12.15
CA LYS A 16 40.53 -15.26 -11.27
C LYS A 16 40.27 -13.96 -12.05
N LYS A 17 40.91 -13.77 -13.21
CA LYS A 17 40.66 -12.62 -14.09
C LYS A 17 39.21 -12.61 -14.58
N ASN A 18 38.71 -13.75 -15.06
CA ASN A 18 37.33 -13.87 -15.54
C ASN A 18 36.32 -13.60 -14.43
N LYS A 19 36.57 -14.08 -13.20
CA LYS A 19 35.72 -13.77 -12.03
C LYS A 19 35.68 -12.27 -11.75
N LYS A 20 36.83 -11.58 -11.76
CA LYS A 20 36.89 -10.12 -11.56
C LYS A 20 36.13 -9.38 -12.66
N GLN A 21 36.33 -9.76 -13.92
CA GLN A 21 35.62 -9.16 -15.05
C GLN A 21 34.11 -9.35 -14.94
N ARG A 22 33.64 -10.55 -14.59
CA ARG A 22 32.20 -10.80 -14.33
C ARG A 22 31.65 -9.89 -13.24
N MET A 23 32.38 -9.68 -12.15
CA MET A 23 31.94 -8.78 -11.07
C MET A 23 31.89 -7.32 -11.52
N MET A 24 32.89 -6.87 -12.27
CA MET A 24 32.91 -5.51 -12.84
C MET A 24 31.76 -5.29 -13.82
N VAL A 25 31.52 -6.23 -14.74
CA VAL A 25 30.40 -6.19 -15.68
C VAL A 25 29.07 -6.19 -14.93
N ARG A 26 28.89 -7.03 -13.90
CA ARG A 26 27.68 -7.04 -13.07
C ARG A 26 27.43 -5.69 -12.40
N ALA A 27 28.45 -5.06 -11.82
CA ALA A 27 28.34 -3.75 -11.20
C ALA A 27 27.98 -2.67 -12.22
N ALA A 28 28.63 -2.65 -13.39
CA ALA A 28 28.33 -1.71 -14.46
C ALA A 28 26.88 -1.83 -14.97
N VAL A 29 26.40 -3.06 -15.19
CA VAL A 29 25.01 -3.31 -15.59
C VAL A 29 24.01 -2.83 -14.54
N LEU A 30 24.33 -2.95 -13.24
CA LEU A 30 23.50 -2.42 -12.16
C LEU A 30 23.46 -0.88 -12.16
N LYS A 31 24.60 -0.21 -12.41
CA LYS A 31 24.69 1.26 -12.49
C LYS A 31 23.89 1.86 -13.65
N MET A 32 23.75 1.11 -14.75
CA MET A 32 22.97 1.56 -15.91
C MET A 32 21.46 1.48 -15.69
N LYS A 33 20.98 0.84 -14.61
CA LYS A 33 19.55 0.78 -14.31
C LYS A 33 19.11 2.05 -13.61
N ASP A 34 17.95 2.57 -14.00
CA ASP A 34 17.28 3.63 -13.26
C ASP A 34 16.52 3.05 -12.05
N PRO A 35 16.93 3.35 -10.80
CA PRO A 35 16.23 2.89 -9.62
C PRO A 35 14.81 3.46 -9.52
N LYS A 36 14.55 4.67 -10.04
CA LYS A 36 13.20 5.26 -10.06
C LYS A 36 12.28 4.50 -11.01
N GLN A 37 12.81 3.97 -12.12
CA GLN A 37 12.04 3.09 -13.01
C GLN A 37 11.65 1.78 -12.31
N ILE A 38 12.55 1.20 -11.50
CA ILE A 38 12.24 -0.03 -10.75
C ILE A 38 11.10 0.19 -9.75
N ILE A 39 11.08 1.33 -9.05
CA ILE A 39 9.96 1.72 -8.18
C ILE A 39 8.66 1.81 -9.00
N ARG A 40 8.67 2.56 -10.11
CA ARG A 40 7.50 2.70 -10.99
C ARG A 40 6.97 1.35 -11.52
N ASP A 41 7.87 0.43 -11.86
CA ASP A 41 7.50 -0.91 -12.31
C ASP A 41 6.86 -1.73 -11.17
N MET A 42 7.33 -1.57 -9.92
CA MET A 42 6.71 -2.22 -8.75
C MET A 42 5.33 -1.62 -8.46
N GLU A 43 5.19 -0.29 -8.48
CA GLU A 43 3.91 0.39 -8.28
C GLU A 43 2.87 -0.06 -9.32
N LYS A 44 3.27 -0.22 -10.59
CA LYS A 44 2.38 -0.74 -11.63
C LYS A 44 1.89 -2.17 -11.35
N LEU A 45 2.72 -3.01 -10.71
CA LEU A 45 2.29 -4.34 -10.28
C LEU A 45 1.32 -4.26 -9.10
N ASP A 46 1.54 -3.35 -8.15
CA ASP A 46 0.64 -3.10 -7.03
C ASP A 46 -0.71 -2.54 -7.49
N GLU A 47 -0.73 -1.57 -8.40
CA GLU A 47 -1.96 -1.01 -8.97
C GLU A 47 -2.80 -2.08 -9.68
N MET A 48 -2.16 -3.06 -10.32
CA MET A 48 -2.84 -4.18 -10.95
C MET A 48 -3.32 -5.23 -9.94
N GLU A 49 -2.57 -5.47 -8.86
CA GLU A 49 -2.95 -6.42 -7.79
C GLU A 49 -4.11 -5.88 -6.95
N PHE A 50 -4.05 -4.60 -6.58
CA PHE A 50 -4.99 -3.94 -5.68
C PHE A 50 -6.07 -3.14 -6.43
N ASN A 51 -6.44 -3.55 -7.64
CA ASN A 51 -7.54 -2.93 -8.38
C ASN A 51 -8.89 -3.48 -7.87
N PRO A 52 -9.74 -2.66 -7.23
CA PRO A 52 -11.01 -3.16 -6.69
C PRO A 52 -12.08 -3.42 -7.77
N VAL A 53 -11.94 -2.80 -8.95
CA VAL A 53 -12.91 -2.85 -10.04
C VAL A 53 -12.62 -4.02 -10.98
N GLN A 54 -11.36 -4.21 -11.35
CA GLN A 54 -10.95 -5.20 -12.33
C GLN A 54 -10.07 -6.27 -11.69
N GLN A 55 -10.43 -7.54 -11.90
CA GLN A 55 -9.59 -8.65 -11.46
C GLN A 55 -8.23 -8.60 -12.17
N PRO A 56 -7.11 -8.89 -11.46
CA PRO A 56 -5.79 -8.90 -12.07
C PRO A 56 -5.72 -9.88 -13.25
N GLN A 57 -5.18 -9.43 -14.38
CA GLN A 57 -4.97 -10.27 -15.57
C GLN A 57 -3.89 -11.34 -15.35
N LEU A 58 -3.00 -11.11 -14.38
CA LEU A 58 -1.89 -11.99 -14.02
C LEU A 58 -2.19 -12.73 -12.72
N ASN A 59 -1.79 -13.99 -12.67
CA ASN A 59 -1.88 -14.81 -11.46
C ASN A 59 -1.07 -14.17 -10.30
N GLU A 60 -1.62 -14.21 -9.09
CA GLU A 60 -1.04 -13.70 -7.85
C GLU A 60 0.41 -14.19 -7.64
N LYS A 61 0.69 -15.46 -7.94
CA LYS A 61 2.06 -16.01 -7.84
C LYS A 61 3.03 -15.28 -8.78
N VAL A 62 2.60 -14.98 -10.01
CA VAL A 62 3.43 -14.30 -11.01
C VAL A 62 3.66 -12.84 -10.60
N LEU A 63 2.66 -12.18 -10.05
CA LEU A 63 2.76 -10.83 -9.50
C LEU A 63 3.79 -10.76 -8.37
N LYS A 64 3.67 -11.65 -7.39
CA LYS A 64 4.62 -11.79 -6.27
C LYS A 64 6.04 -12.06 -6.75
N ASP A 65 6.22 -12.99 -7.69
CA ASP A 65 7.54 -13.34 -8.24
C ASP A 65 8.18 -12.18 -9.03
N LYS A 66 7.39 -11.43 -9.82
CA LYS A 66 7.87 -10.23 -10.53
C LYS A 66 8.26 -9.11 -9.56
N ARG A 67 7.42 -8.80 -8.57
CA ARG A 67 7.70 -7.81 -7.53
C ARG A 67 8.96 -8.17 -6.76
N LYS A 68 9.11 -9.44 -6.37
CA LYS A 68 10.31 -9.95 -5.68
C LYS A 68 11.59 -9.69 -6.49
N LYS A 69 11.58 -10.00 -7.80
CA LYS A 69 12.74 -9.76 -8.67
C LYS A 69 13.10 -8.27 -8.82
N LEU A 70 12.10 -7.39 -8.88
CA LEU A 70 12.32 -5.94 -8.90
C LEU A 70 12.93 -5.47 -7.58
N ARG A 71 12.38 -5.91 -6.44
CA ARG A 71 12.89 -5.61 -5.09
C ARG A 71 14.33 -6.07 -4.89
N GLU A 72 14.67 -7.30 -5.29
CA GLU A 72 16.04 -7.83 -5.26
C GLU A 72 17.00 -7.03 -6.15
N THR A 73 16.50 -6.47 -7.26
CA THR A 73 17.31 -5.60 -8.13
C THR A 73 17.54 -4.25 -7.48
N PHE A 74 16.51 -3.66 -6.88
CA PHE A 74 16.60 -2.41 -6.13
C PHE A 74 17.55 -2.52 -4.93
N GLU A 75 17.44 -3.60 -4.14
CA GLU A 75 18.33 -3.86 -2.99
C GLU A 75 19.81 -3.98 -3.40
N ARG A 76 20.07 -4.62 -4.56
CA ARG A 76 21.43 -4.68 -5.12
C ARG A 76 21.96 -3.29 -5.52
N ILE A 77 21.09 -2.40 -6.00
CA ILE A 77 21.45 -1.01 -6.31
C ILE A 77 21.69 -0.22 -5.02
N LEU A 78 20.85 -0.40 -3.98
CA LEU A 78 21.04 0.22 -2.67
C LEU A 78 22.43 -0.14 -2.09
N ARG A 79 22.78 -1.42 -2.05
CA ARG A 79 24.10 -1.88 -1.55
C ARG A 79 25.29 -1.37 -2.36
N LEU A 80 25.07 -1.06 -3.65
CA LEU A 80 26.10 -0.46 -4.50
C LEU A 80 26.31 1.01 -4.09
N TYR A 81 25.24 1.78 -3.97
CA TYR A 81 25.33 3.20 -3.60
C TYR A 81 25.67 3.42 -2.12
N GLU A 82 25.33 2.50 -1.22
CA GLU A 82 25.77 2.54 0.19
C GLU A 82 27.30 2.69 0.30
N LYS A 83 28.05 2.07 -0.61
CA LYS A 83 29.52 2.13 -0.63
C LYS A 83 30.08 3.24 -1.50
N GLU A 84 29.43 3.57 -2.61
CA GLU A 84 29.97 4.50 -3.61
C GLU A 84 29.48 5.93 -3.43
N ASN A 85 28.23 6.15 -3.02
CA ASN A 85 27.66 7.47 -2.84
C ASN A 85 26.54 7.47 -1.77
N PRO A 86 26.87 7.89 -0.52
CA PRO A 86 25.93 7.85 0.59
C PRO A 86 24.73 8.79 0.43
N ASP A 87 24.85 9.86 -0.37
CA ASP A 87 23.74 10.80 -0.59
C ASP A 87 22.70 10.21 -1.54
N ILE A 88 23.15 9.58 -2.64
CA ILE A 88 22.25 8.80 -3.51
C ILE A 88 21.59 7.68 -2.70
N TYR A 89 22.34 6.98 -1.85
CA TYR A 89 21.77 5.95 -0.99
C TYR A 89 20.62 6.48 -0.11
N LYS A 90 20.78 7.65 0.52
CA LYS A 90 19.72 8.29 1.31
C LYS A 90 18.48 8.60 0.46
N GLU A 91 18.66 9.14 -0.74
CA GLU A 91 17.54 9.40 -1.67
C GLU A 91 16.80 8.10 -2.06
N LEU A 92 17.55 7.04 -2.37
CA LEU A 92 16.96 5.74 -2.70
C LEU A 92 16.22 5.12 -1.51
N ARG A 93 16.73 5.28 -0.29
CA ARG A 93 16.04 4.85 0.93
C ARG A 93 14.75 5.62 1.16
N LYS A 94 14.73 6.93 0.85
CA LYS A 94 13.50 7.72 0.91
C LYS A 94 12.46 7.21 -0.09
N LEU A 95 12.87 6.95 -1.34
CA LEU A 95 12.00 6.39 -2.36
C LEU A 95 11.43 5.01 -1.97
N GLU A 96 12.22 4.16 -1.33
CA GLU A 96 11.76 2.87 -0.82
C GLU A 96 10.67 3.04 0.24
N VAL A 97 10.85 3.98 1.17
CA VAL A 97 9.86 4.26 2.22
C VAL A 97 8.56 4.81 1.61
N GLU A 98 8.66 5.76 0.67
CA GLU A 98 7.49 6.32 -0.03
C GLU A 98 6.72 5.23 -0.79
N TYR A 99 7.43 4.34 -1.47
CA TYR A 99 6.82 3.19 -2.14
C TYR A 99 6.08 2.26 -1.18
N GLU A 100 6.70 1.88 -0.05
CA GLU A 100 6.05 0.99 0.95
C GLU A 100 4.81 1.66 1.57
N GLN A 101 4.85 2.98 1.81
CA GLN A 101 3.69 3.74 2.27
C GLN A 101 2.56 3.73 1.23
N LYS A 102 2.87 4.01 -0.04
CA LYS A 102 1.89 3.99 -1.13
C LYS A 102 1.26 2.59 -1.29
N ARG A 103 2.07 1.53 -1.21
CA ARG A 103 1.60 0.14 -1.28
C ARG A 103 0.69 -0.23 -0.10
N ALA A 104 1.03 0.20 1.11
CA ALA A 104 0.19 -0.01 2.28
C ALA A 104 -1.18 0.66 2.13
N GLN A 105 -1.22 1.89 1.62
CA GLN A 105 -2.47 2.61 1.34
C GLN A 105 -3.33 1.89 0.29
N LEU A 106 -2.71 1.41 -0.80
CA LEU A 106 -3.42 0.64 -1.83
C LEU A 106 -4.03 -0.65 -1.28
N SER A 107 -3.25 -1.42 -0.50
CA SER A 107 -3.74 -2.64 0.14
C SER A 107 -4.92 -2.36 1.07
N GLN A 108 -4.79 -1.36 1.95
CA GLN A 108 -5.84 -0.99 2.89
C GLN A 108 -7.13 -0.56 2.17
N TYR A 109 -7.00 0.25 1.11
CA TYR A 109 -8.14 0.68 0.31
C TYR A 109 -8.82 -0.51 -0.37
N PHE A 110 -8.03 -1.42 -0.98
CA PHE A 110 -8.56 -2.61 -1.61
C PHE A 110 -9.32 -3.51 -0.63
N ASP A 111 -8.74 -3.77 0.55
CA ASP A 111 -9.37 -4.57 1.60
C ASP A 111 -10.66 -3.91 2.11
N ALA A 112 -10.66 -2.58 2.29
CA ALA A 112 -11.85 -1.84 2.71
C ALA A 112 -12.98 -1.93 1.67
N VAL A 113 -12.68 -1.79 0.38
CA VAL A 113 -13.67 -1.92 -0.70
C VAL A 113 -14.20 -3.35 -0.79
N LYS A 114 -13.31 -4.35 -0.69
CA LYS A 114 -13.73 -5.76 -0.71
C LYS A 114 -14.59 -6.10 0.49
N ASN A 115 -14.24 -5.63 1.67
CA ASN A 115 -15.04 -5.82 2.88
C ASN A 115 -16.42 -5.18 2.72
N ALA A 116 -16.49 -3.92 2.29
CA ALA A 116 -17.76 -3.23 2.05
C ALA A 116 -18.66 -3.93 1.02
N GLN A 117 -18.08 -4.56 -0.01
CA GLN A 117 -18.83 -5.39 -0.98
C GLN A 117 -19.40 -6.69 -0.38
N HIS A 118 -18.78 -7.22 0.68
CA HIS A 118 -19.22 -8.47 1.33
C HIS A 118 -20.16 -8.24 2.53
N VAL A 119 -20.27 -7.01 3.04
CA VAL A 119 -21.19 -6.70 4.14
C VAL A 119 -22.63 -6.75 3.62
N GLU A 120 -23.38 -7.74 4.09
CA GLU A 120 -24.82 -7.85 3.88
C GLU A 120 -25.53 -6.70 4.61
N VAL A 121 -26.18 -5.81 3.86
CA VAL A 121 -26.80 -4.57 4.39
C VAL A 121 -27.83 -4.87 5.48
N GLU A 122 -28.51 -6.02 5.42
CA GLU A 122 -29.51 -6.47 6.40
C GLU A 122 -28.92 -6.91 7.75
N SER A 123 -27.60 -7.10 7.85
CA SER A 123 -26.92 -7.54 9.07
C SER A 123 -26.30 -6.40 9.89
N ILE A 124 -26.39 -5.16 9.39
CA ILE A 124 -25.88 -3.98 10.11
C ILE A 124 -26.78 -3.73 11.32
N PRO A 125 -26.26 -3.88 12.56
CA PRO A 125 -27.05 -3.59 13.75
C PRO A 125 -27.43 -2.10 13.73
N LEU A 126 -28.71 -1.80 13.86
CA LEU A 126 -29.13 -0.44 14.18
C LEU A 126 -28.53 -0.09 15.56
N PRO A 127 -27.99 1.13 15.75
CA PRO A 127 -27.53 1.55 17.06
C PRO A 127 -28.70 1.45 18.05
N ASP A 128 -28.43 0.91 19.25
CA ASP A 128 -29.41 0.92 20.33
C ASP A 128 -29.89 2.36 20.50
N MET A 129 -31.17 2.59 20.24
CA MET A 129 -31.79 3.86 20.56
C MET A 129 -31.47 4.12 22.03
N PRO A 130 -30.86 5.27 22.39
CA PRO A 130 -30.70 5.61 23.79
C PRO A 130 -32.08 5.47 24.39
N HIS A 131 -32.21 4.60 25.39
CA HIS A 131 -33.45 4.39 26.09
C HIS A 131 -33.81 5.76 26.65
N ALA A 132 -34.69 6.48 25.96
CA ALA A 132 -35.29 7.68 26.49
C ALA A 132 -35.89 7.23 27.82
N PRO A 133 -35.48 7.82 28.97
CA PRO A 133 -36.05 7.44 30.23
C PRO A 133 -37.57 7.57 30.10
N SER A 134 -38.27 6.45 30.28
CA SER A 134 -39.70 6.26 30.04
C SER A 134 -40.59 7.00 31.05
N ASN A 135 -40.14 8.16 31.55
CA ASN A 135 -40.85 9.02 32.49
C ASN A 135 -41.08 10.45 31.97
N ILE A 136 -40.85 10.74 30.68
CA ILE A 136 -41.39 11.96 30.10
C ILE A 136 -42.82 11.65 29.67
N LEU A 137 -43.76 11.99 30.55
CA LEU A 137 -45.18 12.08 30.27
C LEU A 137 -45.37 13.05 29.09
N ILE A 138 -45.45 12.52 27.87
CA ILE A 138 -45.81 13.28 26.67
C ILE A 138 -47.31 13.57 26.78
N GLN A 139 -47.68 14.62 27.50
CA GLN A 139 -49.06 15.08 27.55
C GLN A 139 -49.26 16.51 27.01
N ASP A 140 -48.21 17.22 26.59
CA ASP A 140 -48.36 18.62 26.14
C ASP A 140 -47.39 19.00 25.00
N ILE A 141 -47.33 18.22 23.92
CA ILE A 141 -46.79 18.72 22.64
C ILE A 141 -47.98 19.00 21.73
N PRO A 142 -48.35 20.28 21.53
CA PRO A 142 -49.45 20.62 20.65
C PRO A 142 -49.11 20.19 19.22
N LEU A 143 -49.97 19.36 18.62
CA LEU A 143 -49.92 19.09 17.18
C LEU A 143 -50.02 20.42 16.40
N PRO A 144 -49.25 20.60 15.30
CA PRO A 144 -49.28 21.81 14.50
C PRO A 144 -50.69 22.00 13.93
N GLY A 145 -51.43 22.97 14.48
CA GLY A 145 -52.83 23.26 14.12
C GLY A 145 -53.75 23.57 15.30
N ALA A 146 -53.35 23.25 16.54
CA ALA A 146 -54.12 23.64 17.72
C ALA A 146 -53.93 25.14 18.03
N GLN A 147 -54.90 25.98 17.64
CA GLN A 147 -54.95 27.37 18.09
C GLN A 147 -55.16 27.42 19.61
N PRO A 148 -54.30 28.16 20.36
CA PRO A 148 -54.48 28.29 21.80
C PRO A 148 -55.74 29.10 22.15
N PRO A 149 -56.40 28.80 23.28
CA PRO A 149 -57.62 29.48 23.69
C PRO A 149 -57.37 30.98 23.98
N SER A 150 -58.28 31.82 23.49
CA SER A 150 -58.22 33.29 23.60
C SER A 150 -58.34 33.77 25.05
N ILE A 151 -57.50 34.73 25.44
CA ILE A 151 -57.33 35.23 26.82
C ILE A 151 -58.38 36.29 27.20
N LEU A 152 -59.32 36.65 26.32
CA LEU A 152 -60.31 37.69 26.61
C LEU A 152 -61.43 37.15 27.52
N LYS A 153 -61.29 37.38 28.84
CA LYS A 153 -62.36 37.18 29.82
C LYS A 153 -63.53 38.11 29.48
N LYS A 154 -64.68 37.53 29.13
CA LYS A 154 -65.97 38.26 29.15
C LYS A 154 -66.29 38.57 30.61
N THR A 155 -66.22 39.84 30.99
CA THR A 155 -66.77 40.32 32.26
C THR A 155 -68.28 40.22 32.17
N SER A 156 -68.85 39.27 32.91
CA SER A 156 -70.27 39.27 33.26
C SER A 156 -70.54 40.50 34.15
N ALA A 157 -71.49 41.33 33.75
CA ALA A 157 -72.13 42.31 34.63
C ALA A 157 -73.65 42.17 34.45
N TYR A 158 -74.32 42.22 35.60
CA TYR A 158 -75.76 42.11 35.88
C TYR A 158 -76.74 42.50 34.77
#